data_AF-A0A0B5AWV6-F1
#
_entry.id   AF-A0A0B5AWV6-F1
#
_cell.length_a   1.000
_cell.length_b   1.000
_cell.length_c   1.000
_cell.angle_alpha   90.00
_cell.angle_beta   90.00
_cell.angle_gamma   90.00
#
_symmetry.space_group_name_H-M   'P 1'
#
loop_
_entity.id
_entity.type
_entity.pdbx_description
1 polymer ?
#
loop_
_entity_poly.entity_id
_entity_poly.type
_entity_poly.pdbx_seq_one_letter_code
_entity_poly.pdbx_strand_id
1 'polypeptide(L)'
;MMEKGLNVTPETMEEVIEAIGQAFRREAEEEHAESCAKYIEKYGKQLLDPEAFHALVSFDSEEMQELLILNLLNGEQIVKGLQYTDEQLYQLEFLYKYYHYMENHLDKLFERYEGVPFSTDKTRYVLRLYKNEIITGEQQLFSEEKEFWVPKAGSAEAWLSFTKSLPGLYVGDADDYLKSREVLIKELEETLQEKKETQHRFLTSSPYCQKQDEQKKKREVVTVYSFKHGEEILDIIQKENGEVRYTLTVDGKRYSRKEQKEGLFPDWVTTILNELP
;
A
#
# COMPACT_ATOMS: atom_id res chain seq x y z
N MET A 1 40.19 -4.06 59.47
CA MET A 1 40.24 -4.53 58.07
C MET A 1 39.35 -3.58 57.29
N MET A 2 39.95 -2.63 56.56
CA MET A 2 39.19 -1.74 55.69
C MET A 2 38.93 -2.50 54.39
N GLU A 3 37.66 -2.72 54.07
CA GLU A 3 37.24 -3.14 52.73
C GLU A 3 37.78 -2.10 51.74
N LYS A 4 38.72 -2.52 50.90
CA LYS A 4 39.08 -1.75 49.71
C LYS A 4 37.84 -1.76 48.83
N GLY A 5 37.08 -0.66 48.86
CA GLY A 5 36.00 -0.44 47.90
C GLY A 5 36.57 -0.66 46.50
N LEU A 6 35.96 -1.57 45.73
CA LEU A 6 36.26 -1.70 44.32
C LEU A 6 36.04 -0.32 43.69
N ASN A 7 37.12 0.28 43.20
CA ASN A 7 37.04 1.52 42.43
C ASN A 7 36.54 1.12 41.04
N VAL A 8 35.22 1.02 40.89
CA VAL A 8 34.58 0.74 39.60
C VAL A 8 34.70 2.02 38.77
N THR A 9 35.60 2.01 37.79
CA THR A 9 35.67 3.05 36.77
C THR A 9 34.72 2.71 35.62
N PRO A 10 34.27 3.69 34.82
CA PRO A 10 33.46 3.43 33.63
C PRO A 10 34.11 2.39 32.70
N GLU A 11 35.44 2.42 32.53
CA GLU A 11 36.14 1.43 31.69
C GLU A 11 36.04 0.01 32.26
N THR A 12 36.22 -0.16 33.58
CA THR A 12 36.06 -1.47 34.22
C THR A 12 34.61 -1.98 34.16
N MET A 13 33.63 -1.08 34.03
CA MET A 13 32.23 -1.46 33.91
C MET A 13 31.89 -1.88 32.48
N GLU A 14 32.45 -1.19 31.47
CA GLU A 14 32.36 -1.60 30.06
C GLU A 14 32.98 -2.98 29.83
N GLU A 15 34.19 -3.23 30.36
CA GLU A 15 34.85 -4.55 30.25
C GLU A 15 34.02 -5.68 30.88
N VAL A 16 33.37 -5.41 32.01
CA VAL A 16 32.50 -6.39 32.68
C VAL A 16 31.22 -6.64 31.89
N ILE A 17 30.59 -5.59 31.35
CA ILE A 17 29.40 -5.71 30.49
C ILE A 17 29.74 -6.51 29.23
N GLU A 18 30.90 -6.24 28.62
CA GLU A 18 31.36 -6.95 27.43
C GLU A 18 31.63 -8.43 27.74
N ALA A 19 32.32 -8.74 28.83
CA ALA A 19 32.60 -10.12 29.25
C ALA A 19 31.32 -10.91 29.55
N ILE A 20 30.33 -10.29 30.20
CA ILE A 20 29.01 -10.89 30.45
C ILE A 20 28.28 -11.12 29.12
N GLY A 21 28.28 -10.13 28.22
CA GLY A 21 27.67 -10.27 26.90
C GLY A 21 28.34 -11.35 26.04
N GLN A 22 29.65 -11.54 26.15
CA GLN A 22 30.35 -12.65 25.49
C GLN A 22 30.01 -14.02 26.10
N ALA A 23 29.84 -14.10 27.42
CA ALA A 23 29.44 -15.34 28.09
C ALA A 23 28.03 -15.78 27.66
N PHE A 24 27.06 -14.88 27.66
CA PHE A 24 25.70 -15.18 27.19
C PHE A 24 25.66 -15.55 25.71
N ARG A 25 26.45 -14.88 24.86
CA ARG A 25 26.54 -15.24 23.44
C ARG A 25 27.06 -16.65 23.23
N ARG A 26 28.11 -17.06 23.96
CA ARG A 26 28.64 -18.43 23.86
C ARG A 26 27.62 -19.47 24.31
N GLU A 27 26.92 -19.21 25.41
CA GLU A 27 25.88 -20.12 25.92
C GLU A 27 24.73 -20.28 24.90
N ALA A 28 24.24 -19.16 24.36
CA ALA A 28 23.19 -19.18 23.34
C ALA A 28 23.67 -19.82 22.02
N GLU A 29 24.92 -19.59 21.61
CA GLU A 29 25.54 -20.26 20.47
C GLU A 29 25.59 -21.77 20.68
N GLU A 30 26.03 -22.24 21.85
CA GLU A 30 26.06 -23.67 22.17
C GLU A 30 24.65 -24.29 22.18
N GLU A 31 23.67 -23.59 22.75
CA GLU A 31 22.28 -24.04 22.84
C GLU A 31 21.60 -24.13 21.46
N HIS A 32 21.83 -23.15 20.58
CA HIS A 32 21.11 -23.02 19.31
C HIS A 32 21.91 -23.42 18.06
N ALA A 33 23.20 -23.76 18.19
CA ALA A 33 24.09 -24.09 17.07
C ALA A 33 23.52 -25.15 16.13
N GLU A 34 23.01 -26.26 16.68
CA GLU A 34 22.49 -27.37 15.85
C GLU A 34 21.28 -26.92 15.03
N SER A 35 20.39 -26.12 15.62
CA SER A 35 19.20 -25.60 14.97
C SER A 35 19.55 -24.57 13.89
N CYS A 36 20.47 -23.65 14.17
CA CYS A 36 20.98 -22.70 13.19
C CYS A 36 21.65 -23.41 12.01
N ALA A 37 22.47 -24.43 12.27
CA ALA A 37 23.11 -25.24 11.23
C ALA A 37 22.08 -25.93 10.33
N LYS A 38 20.99 -26.49 10.90
CA LYS A 38 19.89 -27.10 10.12
C LYS A 38 19.21 -26.10 9.18
N TYR A 39 18.94 -24.88 9.64
CA TYR A 39 18.34 -23.86 8.78
C TYR A 39 19.28 -23.43 7.65
N ILE A 40 20.56 -23.20 7.96
CA ILE A 40 21.58 -22.85 6.97
C ILE A 40 21.75 -23.97 5.95
N GLU A 41 21.80 -25.23 6.38
CA GLU A 41 21.91 -26.39 5.47
C GLU A 41 20.67 -26.50 4.56
N LYS A 42 19.47 -26.32 5.12
CA LYS A 42 18.21 -26.52 4.40
C LYS A 42 17.90 -25.42 3.38
N TYR A 43 18.14 -24.15 3.74
CA TYR A 43 17.70 -23.00 2.94
C TYR A 43 18.87 -22.18 2.38
N GLY A 44 20.06 -22.27 2.99
CA GLY A 44 21.30 -21.68 2.49
C GLY A 44 21.17 -20.21 2.14
N LYS A 45 21.57 -19.86 0.90
CA LYS A 45 21.59 -18.48 0.40
C LYS A 45 20.22 -17.81 0.33
N GLN A 46 19.13 -18.57 0.34
CA GLN A 46 17.77 -17.99 0.34
C GLN A 46 17.54 -17.16 1.61
N LEU A 47 18.14 -17.57 2.73
CA LEU A 47 18.04 -16.85 3.99
C LEU A 47 18.76 -15.51 3.99
N LEU A 48 19.54 -15.16 2.97
CA LEU A 48 20.10 -13.81 2.83
C LEU A 48 19.07 -12.80 2.32
N ASP A 49 17.89 -13.23 1.90
CA ASP A 49 16.80 -12.33 1.57
C ASP A 49 15.88 -12.17 2.80
N PRO A 50 15.66 -10.95 3.32
CA PRO A 50 14.85 -10.74 4.53
C PRO A 50 13.41 -11.27 4.42
N GLU A 51 12.80 -11.21 3.23
CA GLU A 51 11.46 -11.74 3.00
C GLU A 51 11.47 -13.28 3.11
N ALA A 52 12.39 -13.92 2.39
CA ALA A 52 12.55 -15.37 2.45
C ALA A 52 12.93 -15.83 3.86
N PHE A 53 13.77 -15.09 4.58
CA PHE A 53 14.09 -15.35 5.98
C PHE A 53 12.83 -15.36 6.84
N HIS A 54 12.04 -14.28 6.78
CA HIS A 54 10.79 -14.18 7.55
C HIS A 54 9.77 -15.27 7.15
N ALA A 55 9.72 -15.67 5.89
CA ALA A 55 8.78 -16.69 5.41
C ALA A 55 9.20 -18.14 5.72
N LEU A 56 10.51 -18.43 5.73
CA LEU A 56 11.04 -19.79 5.83
C LEU A 56 11.47 -20.18 7.23
N VAL A 57 11.76 -19.19 8.08
CA VAL A 57 12.25 -19.44 9.43
C VAL A 57 11.13 -19.19 10.43
N SER A 58 10.59 -20.29 10.98
CA SER A 58 9.65 -20.27 12.10
C SER A 58 10.44 -20.45 13.39
N PHE A 59 10.40 -19.45 14.28
CA PHE A 59 11.18 -19.46 15.50
C PHE A 59 10.34 -19.80 16.73
N ASP A 60 10.94 -20.59 17.62
CA ASP A 60 10.44 -20.81 18.98
C ASP A 60 11.11 -19.85 20.00
N SER A 61 12.20 -19.16 19.61
CA SER A 61 12.99 -18.22 20.45
C SER A 61 13.54 -17.04 19.63
N GLU A 62 13.56 -15.86 20.25
CA GLU A 62 14.09 -14.61 19.69
C GLU A 62 15.63 -14.64 19.62
N GLU A 63 16.30 -15.23 20.62
CA GLU A 63 17.75 -15.38 20.66
C GLU A 63 18.28 -16.24 19.49
N MET A 64 17.55 -17.31 19.15
CA MET A 64 17.90 -18.14 17.99
C MET A 64 17.82 -17.34 16.68
N GLN A 65 16.83 -16.45 16.55
CA GLN A 65 16.68 -15.61 15.36
C GLN A 65 17.85 -14.65 15.20
N GLU A 66 18.24 -13.98 16.28
CA GLU A 66 19.37 -13.06 16.31
C GLU A 66 20.68 -13.76 15.93
N LEU A 67 20.96 -14.93 16.54
CA LEU A 67 22.14 -15.74 16.23
C LEU A 67 22.16 -16.21 14.76
N LEU A 68 21.02 -16.60 14.21
CA LEU A 68 20.95 -17.02 12.81
C LEU A 68 21.23 -15.85 11.87
N ILE A 69 20.64 -14.67 12.14
CA ILE A 69 20.89 -13.45 11.35
C ILE A 69 22.38 -13.09 11.40
N LEU A 70 22.98 -13.05 12.59
CA LEU A 70 24.41 -12.74 12.75
C LEU A 70 25.30 -13.71 11.98
N ASN A 71 25.02 -15.02 12.05
CA ASN A 71 25.77 -16.02 11.29
C ASN A 71 25.62 -15.84 9.77
N LEU A 72 24.43 -15.51 9.28
CA LEU A 72 24.18 -15.24 7.87
C LEU A 72 24.93 -13.99 7.38
N LEU A 73 24.87 -12.90 8.15
CA LEU A 73 25.55 -11.65 7.81
C LEU A 73 27.07 -11.78 7.86
N ASN A 74 27.61 -12.48 8.88
CA ASN A 74 29.05 -12.80 8.96
C ASN A 74 29.49 -13.67 7.78
N GLY A 75 28.69 -14.67 7.41
CA GLY A 75 28.96 -15.50 6.23
C GLY A 75 28.97 -14.67 4.94
N GLU A 76 28.03 -13.74 4.81
CA GLU A 76 27.97 -12.81 3.67
C GLU A 76 29.20 -11.89 3.62
N GLN A 77 29.65 -11.35 4.75
CA GLN A 77 30.86 -10.54 4.85
C GLN A 77 32.09 -11.29 4.33
N ILE A 78 32.28 -12.53 4.78
CA ILE A 78 33.42 -13.37 4.37
C ILE A 78 33.37 -13.64 2.87
N VAL A 79 32.20 -14.05 2.34
CA VAL A 79 32.06 -14.46 0.93
C VAL A 79 32.15 -13.27 -0.02
N LYS A 80 31.61 -12.11 0.35
CA LYS A 80 31.56 -10.91 -0.50
C LYS A 80 32.68 -9.91 -0.20
N GLY A 81 33.51 -10.15 0.82
CA GLY A 81 34.55 -9.22 1.25
C GLY A 81 33.99 -7.90 1.80
N LEU A 82 32.83 -7.95 2.46
CA LEU A 82 32.17 -6.78 3.05
C LEU A 82 32.64 -6.59 4.50
N GLN A 83 32.64 -5.34 4.96
CA GLN A 83 32.81 -5.01 6.37
C GLN A 83 31.65 -4.11 6.77
N TYR A 84 30.81 -4.60 7.68
CA TYR A 84 29.68 -3.84 8.21
C TYR A 84 30.11 -3.11 9.47
N THR A 85 29.68 -1.85 9.61
CA THR A 85 29.74 -1.13 10.88
C THR A 85 28.68 -1.69 11.85
N ASP A 86 28.82 -1.40 13.14
CA ASP A 86 27.82 -1.79 14.15
C ASP A 86 26.44 -1.21 13.81
N GLU A 87 26.39 0.02 13.29
CA GLU A 87 25.15 0.65 12.85
C GLU A 87 24.50 -0.10 11.67
N GLN A 88 25.31 -0.53 10.68
CA GLN A 88 24.80 -1.30 9.55
C GLN A 88 24.30 -2.67 9.99
N LEU A 89 25.01 -3.34 10.91
CA LEU A 89 24.57 -4.61 11.49
C LEU A 89 23.23 -4.46 12.21
N TYR A 90 23.08 -3.42 13.05
CA TYR A 90 21.83 -3.13 13.73
C TYR A 90 20.67 -2.89 12.74
N GLN A 91 20.90 -2.08 11.69
CA GLN A 91 19.87 -1.80 10.67
C GLN A 91 19.48 -3.05 9.87
N LEU A 92 20.45 -3.90 9.51
CA LEU A 92 20.20 -5.17 8.85
C LEU A 92 19.46 -6.13 9.77
N GLU A 93 19.88 -6.28 11.01
CA GLU A 93 19.21 -7.13 11.99
C GLU A 93 17.75 -6.73 12.17
N PHE A 94 17.49 -5.42 12.34
CA PHE A 94 16.13 -4.90 12.44
C PHE A 94 15.30 -5.24 11.20
N LEU A 95 15.86 -5.07 9.99
CA LEU A 95 15.17 -5.38 8.73
C LEU A 95 14.76 -6.86 8.64
N TYR A 96 15.61 -7.78 9.11
CA TYR A 96 15.29 -9.21 9.11
C TYR A 96 14.26 -9.56 10.18
N LYS A 97 14.46 -9.05 11.40
CA LYS A 97 13.63 -9.39 12.56
C LYS A 97 12.22 -8.84 12.44
N TYR A 98 12.10 -7.62 11.92
CA TYR A 98 10.85 -6.87 11.85
C TYR A 98 10.41 -6.59 10.42
N TYR A 99 10.76 -7.48 9.48
CA TYR A 99 10.43 -7.34 8.06
C TYR A 99 8.95 -7.05 7.84
N HIS A 100 8.05 -7.84 8.43
CA HIS A 100 6.61 -7.68 8.26
C HIS A 100 6.07 -6.37 8.86
N TYR A 101 6.68 -5.88 9.95
CA TYR A 101 6.34 -4.55 10.48
C TYR A 101 6.68 -3.46 9.47
N MET A 102 7.87 -3.51 8.88
CA MET A 102 8.29 -2.53 7.88
C MET A 102 7.45 -2.61 6.60
N GLU A 103 7.21 -3.84 6.14
CA GLU A 103 6.34 -4.14 5.00
C GLU A 103 4.96 -3.53 5.18
N ASN A 104 4.30 -3.77 6.31
CA ASN A 104 2.96 -3.26 6.59
C ASN A 104 2.86 -1.73 6.57
N HIS A 105 3.91 -1.03 7.03
CA HIS A 105 3.93 0.43 7.01
C HIS A 105 4.04 0.99 5.59
N LEU A 106 4.88 0.38 4.76
CA LEU A 106 5.07 0.76 3.36
C LEU A 106 3.85 0.39 2.51
N ASP A 107 3.34 -0.83 2.66
CA ASP A 107 2.24 -1.36 1.86
C ASP A 107 0.97 -0.51 2.03
N LYS A 108 0.63 -0.11 3.26
CA LYS A 108 -0.50 0.80 3.53
C LYS A 108 -0.37 2.16 2.84
N LEU A 109 0.84 2.68 2.68
CA LEU A 109 1.07 3.92 1.93
C LEU A 109 0.90 3.69 0.43
N PHE A 110 1.43 2.59 -0.10
CA PHE A 110 1.20 2.22 -1.50
C PHE A 110 -0.28 2.01 -1.81
N GLU A 111 -1.01 1.25 -0.99
CA GLU A 111 -2.44 1.03 -1.15
C GLU A 111 -3.22 2.35 -1.17
N ARG A 112 -2.85 3.29 -0.30
CA ARG A 112 -3.53 4.59 -0.19
C ARG A 112 -3.27 5.52 -1.37
N TYR A 113 -2.04 5.61 -1.84
CA TYR A 113 -1.62 6.64 -2.81
C TYR A 113 -1.46 6.12 -4.24
N GLU A 114 -1.18 4.83 -4.41
CA GLU A 114 -1.03 4.18 -5.72
C GLU A 114 -2.06 3.09 -6.00
N GLY A 115 -2.78 2.65 -4.96
CA GLY A 115 -3.78 1.57 -5.03
C GLY A 115 -3.19 0.21 -4.67
N VAL A 116 -4.10 -0.74 -4.39
CA VAL A 116 -3.79 -2.13 -4.01
C VAL A 116 -2.96 -2.91 -5.07
N PRO A 117 -3.17 -2.73 -6.39
CA PRO A 117 -2.43 -3.52 -7.37
C PRO A 117 -0.91 -3.36 -7.25
N PHE A 118 -0.23 -4.50 -7.04
CA PHE A 118 1.22 -4.60 -6.92
C PHE A 118 1.80 -3.77 -5.75
N SER A 119 1.03 -3.47 -4.70
CA SER A 119 1.53 -2.75 -3.53
C SER A 119 2.63 -3.54 -2.83
N THR A 120 2.45 -4.86 -2.69
CA THR A 120 3.45 -5.78 -2.14
C THR A 120 4.75 -5.78 -2.95
N ASP A 121 4.68 -5.81 -4.28
CA ASP A 121 5.88 -5.79 -5.13
C ASP A 121 6.66 -4.47 -5.02
N LYS A 122 5.96 -3.35 -4.89
CA LYS A 122 6.59 -2.04 -4.63
C LYS A 122 7.22 -1.98 -3.24
N THR A 123 6.55 -2.55 -2.23
CA THR A 123 7.08 -2.68 -0.88
C THR A 123 8.39 -3.48 -0.87
N ARG A 124 8.40 -4.67 -1.50
CA ARG A 124 9.61 -5.49 -1.67
C ARG A 124 10.71 -4.72 -2.40
N TYR A 125 10.34 -3.95 -3.43
CA TYR A 125 11.29 -3.12 -4.17
C TYR A 125 11.97 -2.08 -3.27
N VAL A 126 11.20 -1.31 -2.47
CA VAL A 126 11.74 -0.32 -1.54
C VAL A 126 12.60 -0.97 -0.45
N LEU A 127 12.16 -2.08 0.15
CA LEU A 127 12.94 -2.77 1.18
C LEU A 127 14.26 -3.34 0.65
N ARG A 128 14.28 -3.79 -0.61
CA ARG A 128 15.53 -4.21 -1.28
C ARG A 128 16.48 -3.04 -1.50
N LEU A 129 15.97 -1.88 -1.93
CA LEU A 129 16.79 -0.67 -2.03
C LEU A 129 17.31 -0.25 -0.66
N TYR A 130 16.47 -0.29 0.38
CA TYR A 130 16.88 0.01 1.75
C TYR A 130 18.00 -0.92 2.22
N LYS A 131 17.87 -2.24 2.01
CA LYS A 131 18.94 -3.20 2.31
C LYS A 131 20.25 -2.86 1.58
N ASN A 132 20.16 -2.55 0.30
CA ASN A 132 21.34 -2.21 -0.51
C ASN A 132 21.99 -0.91 0.00
N GLU A 133 21.19 0.09 0.35
CA GLU A 133 21.67 1.35 0.93
C GLU A 133 22.42 1.14 2.25
N ILE A 134 21.91 0.25 3.12
CA ILE A 134 22.63 -0.13 4.35
C ILE A 134 23.98 -0.76 4.00
N ILE A 135 24.00 -1.72 3.06
CA ILE A 135 25.22 -2.46 2.69
C ILE A 135 26.28 -1.56 2.05
N THR A 136 25.88 -0.70 1.10
CA THR A 136 26.83 0.11 0.33
C THR A 136 27.13 1.46 0.98
N GLY A 137 26.24 1.94 1.85
CA GLY A 137 26.26 3.32 2.36
C GLY A 137 25.90 4.37 1.30
N GLU A 138 25.52 3.95 0.09
CA GLU A 138 25.21 4.84 -1.03
C GLU A 138 23.70 5.02 -1.21
N GLN A 139 23.28 6.27 -1.38
CA GLN A 139 21.88 6.61 -1.65
C GLN A 139 21.36 5.86 -2.88
N GLN A 140 20.29 5.11 -2.71
CA GLN A 140 19.66 4.35 -3.79
C GLN A 140 18.63 5.20 -4.52
N LEU A 141 18.56 5.01 -5.84
CA LEU A 141 17.58 5.66 -6.71
C LEU A 141 16.63 4.62 -7.29
N PHE A 142 15.41 5.06 -7.61
CA PHE A 142 14.50 4.23 -8.39
C PHE A 142 15.01 4.06 -9.82
N SER A 143 14.72 2.90 -10.40
CA SER A 143 14.99 2.66 -11.82
C SER A 143 14.27 3.70 -12.67
N GLU A 144 14.91 4.16 -13.74
CA GLU A 144 14.26 5.00 -14.75
C GLU A 144 13.17 4.23 -15.53
N GLU A 145 13.26 2.90 -15.52
CA GLU A 145 12.28 2.02 -16.16
C GLU A 145 10.95 2.03 -15.37
N LYS A 146 9.86 2.35 -16.07
CA LYS A 146 8.51 2.45 -15.48
C LYS A 146 7.86 1.07 -15.35
N GLU A 147 8.45 0.24 -14.50
CA GLU A 147 7.95 -1.10 -14.21
C GLU A 147 6.85 -1.10 -13.15
N PHE A 148 6.04 -2.16 -13.12
CA PHE A 148 4.87 -2.19 -12.22
C PHE A 148 5.22 -2.28 -10.73
N TRP A 149 6.42 -2.77 -10.41
CA TRP A 149 6.98 -2.89 -9.06
C TRP A 149 7.77 -1.64 -8.62
N VAL A 150 7.91 -0.63 -9.48
CA VAL A 150 8.58 0.63 -9.11
C VAL A 150 7.52 1.64 -8.66
N PRO A 151 7.74 2.35 -7.53
CA PRO A 151 6.86 3.44 -7.12
C PRO A 151 6.66 4.49 -8.22
N LYS A 152 5.40 4.91 -8.39
CA LYS A 152 4.98 5.91 -9.38
C LYS A 152 4.72 7.28 -8.78
N ALA A 153 4.94 7.43 -7.47
CA ALA A 153 4.79 8.66 -6.72
C ALA A 153 5.83 8.72 -5.59
N GLY A 154 6.26 9.93 -5.25
CA GLY A 154 7.33 10.17 -4.29
C GLY A 154 8.72 9.82 -4.84
N SER A 155 9.74 10.44 -4.25
CA SER A 155 11.14 10.19 -4.57
C SER A 155 11.67 8.96 -3.83
N ALA A 156 12.72 8.33 -4.39
CA ALA A 156 13.43 7.26 -3.70
C ALA A 156 13.95 7.70 -2.33
N GLU A 157 14.46 8.93 -2.25
CA GLU A 157 14.93 9.55 -1.00
C GLU A 157 13.84 9.64 0.06
N ALA A 158 12.63 10.11 -0.28
CA ALA A 158 11.54 10.22 0.67
C ALA A 158 11.08 8.84 1.18
N TRP A 159 10.96 7.86 0.28
CA TRP A 159 10.60 6.48 0.64
C TRP A 159 11.65 5.81 1.53
N LEU A 160 12.93 5.95 1.20
CA LEU A 160 14.03 5.36 1.98
C LEU A 160 14.23 6.08 3.31
N SER A 161 14.06 7.41 3.36
CA SER A 161 14.07 8.18 4.63
C SER A 161 12.94 7.77 5.55
N PHE A 162 11.73 7.57 5.01
CA PHE A 162 10.62 7.01 5.78
C PHE A 162 10.94 5.61 6.30
N THR A 163 11.49 4.74 5.44
CA THR A 163 11.86 3.36 5.81
C THR A 163 12.90 3.33 6.94
N LYS A 164 13.93 4.19 6.87
CA LYS A 164 14.97 4.36 7.89
C LYS A 164 14.46 4.80 9.25
N SER A 165 13.31 5.47 9.30
CA SER A 165 12.74 5.98 10.55
C SER A 165 11.93 4.94 11.34
N LEU A 166 11.53 3.83 10.69
CA LEU A 166 10.67 2.81 11.28
C LEU A 166 11.27 2.12 12.52
N PRO A 167 12.60 1.85 12.60
CA PRO A 167 13.22 1.35 13.82
C PRO A 167 13.04 2.28 15.02
N GLY A 168 13.19 3.60 14.82
CA GLY A 168 12.97 4.60 15.87
C GLY A 168 11.54 4.53 16.42
N LEU A 169 10.55 4.48 15.52
CA LEU A 169 9.15 4.35 15.92
C LEU A 169 8.91 3.07 16.72
N TYR A 170 9.53 1.95 16.32
CA TYR A 170 9.36 0.66 17.00
C TYR A 170 9.84 0.71 18.46
N VAL A 171 10.91 1.45 18.74
CA VAL A 171 11.45 1.62 20.11
C VAL A 171 10.83 2.80 20.87
N GLY A 172 9.84 3.49 20.28
CA GLY A 172 9.08 4.58 20.91
C GLY A 172 9.62 5.99 20.63
N ASP A 173 10.63 6.15 19.77
CA ASP A 173 11.07 7.45 19.27
C ASP A 173 10.38 7.80 17.95
N ALA A 174 9.37 8.66 18.02
CA ALA A 174 8.51 8.97 16.88
C ALA A 174 8.96 10.18 16.05
N ASP A 175 9.96 10.96 16.49
CA ASP A 175 10.22 12.28 15.90
C ASP A 175 10.65 12.19 14.43
N ASP A 176 11.61 11.33 14.13
CA ASP A 176 12.10 11.15 12.75
C ASP A 176 11.10 10.42 11.87
N TYR A 177 10.27 9.55 12.47
CA TYR A 177 9.16 8.92 11.76
C TYR A 177 8.12 9.94 11.32
N LEU A 178 7.69 10.83 12.23
CA LEU A 178 6.68 11.84 11.90
C LEU A 178 7.20 12.80 10.81
N LYS A 179 8.45 13.26 10.93
CA LYS A 179 9.08 14.16 9.95
C LYS A 179 9.20 13.51 8.57
N SER A 180 9.81 12.33 8.49
CA SER A 180 10.01 11.63 7.21
C SER A 180 8.69 11.24 6.55
N ARG A 181 7.70 10.84 7.37
CA ARG A 181 6.35 10.54 6.90
C ARG A 181 5.64 11.78 6.35
N GLU A 182 5.77 12.93 6.99
CA GLU A 182 5.20 14.19 6.50
C GLU A 182 5.77 14.57 5.13
N VAL A 183 7.10 14.50 4.98
CA VAL A 183 7.78 14.76 3.70
C VAL A 183 7.27 13.81 2.61
N LEU A 184 7.26 12.50 2.89
CA LEU A 184 6.79 11.51 1.92
C LEU A 184 5.32 11.75 1.54
N ILE A 185 4.44 11.95 2.51
CA ILE A 185 3.01 12.21 2.24
C ILE A 185 2.83 13.44 1.37
N LYS A 186 3.58 14.50 1.63
CA LYS A 186 3.51 15.72 0.82
C LYS A 186 3.84 15.44 -0.64
N GLU A 187 4.94 14.74 -0.92
CA GLU A 187 5.31 14.37 -2.30
C GLU A 187 4.27 13.45 -2.97
N LEU A 188 3.69 12.51 -2.21
CA LEU A 188 2.65 11.62 -2.70
C LEU A 188 1.35 12.38 -3.03
N GLU A 189 0.97 13.35 -2.20
CA GLU A 189 -0.21 14.19 -2.41
C GLU A 189 -0.05 15.12 -3.61
N GLU A 190 1.12 15.72 -3.78
CA GLU A 190 1.46 16.53 -4.96
C GLU A 190 1.33 15.70 -6.24
N THR A 191 1.95 14.52 -6.29
CA THR A 191 1.86 13.61 -7.44
C THR A 191 0.41 13.19 -7.72
N LEU A 192 -0.37 12.90 -6.69
CA LEU A 192 -1.77 12.51 -6.82
C LEU A 192 -2.62 13.66 -7.37
N GLN A 193 -2.37 14.89 -6.92
CA GLN A 193 -3.06 16.08 -7.39
C GLN A 193 -2.76 16.34 -8.87
N GLU A 194 -1.51 16.25 -9.30
CA GLU A 194 -1.13 16.38 -10.71
C GLU A 194 -1.81 15.33 -11.60
N LYS A 195 -1.90 14.07 -11.13
CA LYS A 195 -2.62 13.00 -11.84
C LYS A 195 -4.10 13.32 -11.98
N LYS A 196 -4.75 13.79 -10.91
CA LYS A 196 -6.17 14.21 -10.93
C LYS A 196 -6.41 15.36 -11.90
N GLU A 197 -5.54 16.36 -11.91
CA GLU A 197 -5.65 17.51 -12.83
C GLU A 197 -5.44 17.10 -14.28
N THR A 198 -4.46 16.23 -14.54
CA THR A 198 -4.20 15.67 -15.87
C THR A 198 -5.41 14.86 -16.37
N GLN A 199 -5.97 14.01 -15.51
CA GLN A 199 -7.16 13.23 -15.83
C GLN A 199 -8.37 14.14 -16.06
N HIS A 200 -8.60 15.14 -15.21
CA HIS A 200 -9.68 16.11 -15.37
C HIS A 200 -9.57 16.88 -16.70
N ARG A 201 -8.36 17.34 -17.05
CA ARG A 201 -8.09 18.00 -18.33
C ARG A 201 -8.37 17.07 -19.49
N PHE A 202 -7.95 15.81 -19.43
CA PHE A 202 -8.23 14.83 -20.47
C PHE A 202 -9.74 14.59 -20.65
N LEU A 203 -10.46 14.38 -19.55
CA LEU A 203 -11.92 14.14 -19.59
C LEU A 203 -12.70 15.35 -20.11
N THR A 204 -12.30 16.56 -19.74
CA THR A 204 -12.99 17.80 -20.15
C THR A 204 -12.62 18.25 -21.56
N SER A 205 -11.42 17.93 -22.07
CA SER A 205 -10.97 18.31 -23.42
C SER A 205 -11.22 17.23 -24.48
N SER A 206 -11.47 15.98 -24.10
CA SER A 206 -11.70 14.88 -25.03
C SER A 206 -13.06 14.99 -25.72
N PRO A 207 -13.12 15.12 -27.07
CA PRO A 207 -14.38 15.14 -27.81
C PRO A 207 -15.21 13.86 -27.64
N TYR A 208 -14.56 12.74 -27.33
CA TYR A 208 -15.24 11.48 -27.04
C TYR A 208 -16.01 11.57 -25.71
N CYS A 209 -15.37 12.05 -24.65
CA CYS A 209 -15.98 12.21 -23.34
C CYS A 209 -17.11 13.24 -23.36
N GLN A 210 -16.89 14.38 -24.03
CA GLN A 210 -17.93 15.40 -24.22
C GLN A 210 -19.18 14.83 -24.94
N LYS A 211 -19.00 14.03 -26.00
CA LYS A 211 -20.12 13.37 -26.68
C LYS A 211 -20.86 12.37 -25.79
N GLN A 212 -20.15 11.64 -24.93
CA GLN A 212 -20.80 10.73 -23.97
C GLN A 212 -21.61 11.50 -22.92
N ASP A 213 -21.07 12.60 -22.38
CA ASP A 213 -21.78 13.45 -21.41
C ASP A 213 -23.01 14.10 -22.05
N GLU A 214 -22.91 14.60 -23.29
CA GLU A 214 -24.05 15.09 -24.05
C GLU A 214 -25.11 14.00 -24.27
N GLN A 215 -24.71 12.78 -24.60
CA GLN A 215 -25.65 11.66 -24.75
C GLN A 215 -26.29 11.26 -23.42
N LYS A 216 -25.58 11.38 -22.30
CA LYS A 216 -26.09 11.08 -20.96
C LYS A 216 -27.11 12.14 -20.53
N LYS A 217 -26.81 13.43 -20.70
CA LYS A 217 -27.76 14.53 -20.49
C LYS A 217 -29.01 14.39 -21.35
N LYS A 218 -28.85 14.04 -22.64
CA LYS A 218 -30.00 13.72 -23.52
C LYS A 218 -30.86 12.55 -23.04
N ARG A 219 -30.34 11.67 -22.16
CA ARG A 219 -31.07 10.54 -21.57
C ARG A 219 -31.62 10.85 -20.17
N GLU A 220 -31.21 11.96 -19.58
CA GLU A 220 -31.61 12.36 -18.24
C GLU A 220 -33.08 12.79 -18.24
N VAL A 221 -33.84 12.20 -17.33
CA VAL A 221 -35.27 12.45 -17.19
C VAL A 221 -35.46 13.69 -16.33
N VAL A 222 -36.12 14.70 -16.88
CA VAL A 222 -36.36 15.99 -16.22
C VAL A 222 -37.60 15.93 -15.36
N THR A 223 -38.67 15.36 -15.93
CA THR A 223 -39.97 15.33 -15.25
C THR A 223 -40.69 14.05 -15.58
N VAL A 224 -41.29 13.45 -14.55
CA VAL A 224 -42.20 12.32 -14.68
C VAL A 224 -43.56 12.76 -14.15
N TYR A 225 -44.57 12.73 -15.01
CA TYR A 225 -45.97 12.86 -14.62
C TYR A 225 -46.58 11.47 -14.62
N SER A 226 -47.26 11.10 -13.54
CA SER A 226 -47.96 9.82 -13.43
C SER A 226 -49.42 10.07 -13.11
N PHE A 227 -50.32 9.54 -13.94
CA PHE A 227 -51.77 9.68 -13.79
C PHE A 227 -52.38 8.31 -13.60
N LYS A 228 -53.23 8.14 -12.59
CA LYS A 228 -53.88 6.86 -12.29
C LYS A 228 -55.39 7.00 -12.37
N HIS A 229 -56.05 6.08 -13.08
CA HIS A 229 -57.50 5.97 -13.14
C HIS A 229 -57.91 4.49 -13.02
N GLY A 230 -58.47 4.09 -11.88
CA GLY A 230 -58.74 2.67 -11.60
C GLY A 230 -57.43 1.85 -11.54
N GLU A 231 -57.36 0.79 -12.37
CA GLU A 231 -56.16 -0.06 -12.53
C GLU A 231 -55.20 0.45 -13.61
N GLU A 232 -55.54 1.56 -14.28
CA GLU A 232 -54.78 2.13 -15.38
C GLU A 232 -53.80 3.20 -14.88
N ILE A 233 -52.55 3.17 -15.37
CA ILE A 233 -51.49 4.11 -15.00
C ILE A 233 -50.84 4.66 -16.27
N LEU A 234 -50.87 5.98 -16.47
CA LEU A 234 -50.16 6.68 -17.53
C LEU A 234 -48.94 7.40 -16.96
N ASP A 235 -47.75 6.96 -17.34
CA ASP A 235 -46.51 7.66 -17.04
C ASP A 235 -46.05 8.45 -18.27
N ILE A 236 -45.82 9.76 -18.09
CA ILE A 236 -45.26 10.66 -19.10
C ILE A 236 -43.90 11.12 -18.61
N ILE A 237 -42.86 10.80 -19.39
CA ILE A 237 -41.46 11.05 -19.10
C ILE A 237 -40.94 12.08 -20.10
N GLN A 238 -40.57 13.26 -19.62
CA GLN A 238 -39.91 14.28 -20.42
C GLN A 238 -38.41 14.27 -20.16
N LYS A 239 -37.61 14.22 -21.21
CA LYS A 239 -36.14 14.33 -21.16
C LYS A 239 -35.66 15.75 -21.40
N GLU A 240 -34.42 16.05 -21.02
CA GLU A 240 -33.81 17.39 -21.18
C GLU A 240 -33.79 17.88 -22.63
N ASN A 241 -33.68 16.96 -23.59
CA ASN A 241 -33.69 17.27 -25.01
C ASN A 241 -35.09 17.57 -25.59
N GLY A 242 -36.12 17.63 -24.75
CA GLY A 242 -37.52 17.82 -25.17
C GLY A 242 -38.21 16.55 -25.68
N GLU A 243 -37.55 15.39 -25.71
CA GLU A 243 -38.20 14.12 -26.06
C GLU A 243 -39.17 13.72 -24.95
N VAL A 244 -40.45 13.63 -25.30
CA VAL A 244 -41.49 13.12 -24.41
C VAL A 244 -41.77 11.66 -24.77
N ARG A 245 -41.71 10.78 -23.76
CA ARG A 245 -42.17 9.39 -23.85
C ARG A 245 -43.36 9.23 -22.93
N TYR A 246 -44.25 8.31 -23.29
CA TYR A 246 -45.32 7.89 -22.41
C TYR A 246 -45.42 6.38 -22.40
N THR A 247 -45.85 5.85 -21.27
CA THR A 247 -46.13 4.43 -21.05
C THR A 247 -47.48 4.35 -20.38
N LEU A 248 -48.44 3.70 -21.03
CA LEU A 248 -49.73 3.40 -20.43
C LEU A 248 -49.69 1.97 -19.91
N THR A 249 -50.11 1.74 -18.67
CA THR A 249 -50.26 0.41 -18.08
C THR A 249 -51.74 0.17 -17.82
N VAL A 250 -52.33 -0.88 -18.40
CA VAL A 250 -53.72 -1.31 -18.18
C VAL A 250 -53.69 -2.77 -17.75
N ASP A 251 -54.27 -3.08 -16.59
CA ASP A 251 -54.33 -4.45 -16.03
C ASP A 251 -52.96 -5.16 -16.02
N GLY A 252 -51.90 -4.41 -15.71
CA GLY A 252 -50.52 -4.89 -15.67
C GLY A 252 -49.81 -5.03 -17.03
N LYS A 253 -50.47 -4.75 -18.16
CA LYS A 253 -49.86 -4.72 -19.50
C LYS A 253 -49.43 -3.32 -19.88
N ARG A 254 -48.22 -3.18 -20.44
CA ARG A 254 -47.65 -1.88 -20.85
C ARG A 254 -47.85 -1.64 -22.35
N TYR A 255 -48.27 -0.42 -22.66
CA TYR A 255 -48.55 0.08 -24.00
C TYR A 255 -47.74 1.36 -24.26
N SER A 256 -47.32 1.54 -25.50
CA SER A 256 -46.42 2.56 -26.00
C SER A 256 -47.06 3.40 -27.11
N ARG A 257 -46.41 4.50 -27.49
CA ARG A 257 -46.84 5.41 -28.58
C ARG A 257 -47.20 4.73 -29.91
N LYS A 258 -46.55 3.61 -30.23
CA LYS A 258 -46.85 2.88 -31.48
C LYS A 258 -48.26 2.28 -31.47
N GLU A 259 -48.75 1.88 -30.29
CA GLU A 259 -50.06 1.24 -30.10
C GLU A 259 -51.20 2.27 -30.00
N GLN A 260 -50.90 3.57 -29.83
CA GLN A 260 -51.90 4.65 -29.92
C GLN A 260 -52.54 4.70 -31.32
N LYS A 261 -51.79 4.35 -32.37
CA LYS A 261 -52.30 4.30 -33.75
C LYS A 261 -53.29 3.15 -33.99
N GLU A 262 -53.34 2.18 -33.08
CA GLU A 262 -54.21 1.00 -33.18
C GLU A 262 -55.51 1.15 -32.37
N GLY A 263 -55.74 2.31 -31.72
CA GLY A 263 -56.98 2.60 -30.99
C GLY A 263 -57.12 1.89 -29.64
N LEU A 264 -55.99 1.47 -29.04
CA LEU A 264 -55.96 0.68 -27.80
C LEU A 264 -55.96 1.52 -26.51
N PHE A 265 -56.13 2.84 -26.62
CA PHE A 265 -55.98 3.78 -25.50
C PHE A 265 -57.35 4.20 -24.95
N PRO A 266 -57.56 4.21 -23.62
CA PRO A 266 -58.76 4.73 -22.99
C PRO A 266 -59.00 6.21 -23.32
N ASP A 267 -60.27 6.61 -23.37
CA ASP A 267 -60.68 7.97 -23.76
C ASP A 267 -60.00 9.06 -22.94
N TRP A 268 -59.90 8.88 -21.61
CA TRP A 268 -59.26 9.86 -20.72
C TRP A 268 -57.76 10.04 -21.01
N VAL A 269 -57.07 8.97 -21.44
CA VAL A 269 -55.66 9.03 -21.85
C VAL A 269 -55.53 9.81 -23.16
N THR A 270 -56.43 9.56 -24.13
CA THR A 270 -56.44 10.34 -25.37
C THR A 270 -56.76 11.82 -25.14
N THR A 271 -57.65 12.15 -24.21
CA THR A 271 -57.92 13.54 -23.82
C THR A 271 -56.67 14.22 -23.27
N ILE A 272 -55.99 13.60 -22.29
CA ILE A 272 -54.74 14.13 -21.73
C ILE A 272 -53.67 14.31 -22.82
N LEU A 273 -53.49 13.32 -23.69
CA LEU A 273 -52.48 13.40 -24.75
C LEU A 273 -52.79 14.46 -25.82
N ASN A 274 -54.06 14.79 -26.07
CA ASN A 274 -54.48 15.81 -27.04
C ASN A 274 -54.46 17.23 -26.46
N GLU A 275 -54.55 17.37 -25.14
CA GLU A 275 -54.50 18.66 -24.43
C GLU A 275 -53.08 19.08 -24.01
N LEU A 276 -52.13 18.14 -24.05
CA LEU A 276 -50.71 18.44 -23.87
C LEU A 276 -50.16 19.15 -25.14
N PRO A 277 -49.47 20.30 -24.98
CA PRO A 277 -48.92 21.08 -26.10
C PRO A 277 -47.77 20.39 -26.85
#